data_AF-A0A3C2AB40-F1
#
_entry.id   AF-A0A3C2AB40-F1
#
_cell.length_a   1.000
_cell.length_b   1.000
_cell.length_c   1.000
_cell.angle_alpha   90.00
_cell.angle_beta   90.00
_cell.angle_gamma   90.00
#
_symmetry.space_group_name_H-M   'P 1'
#
loop_
_entity.id
_entity.type
_entity.pdbx_description
1 polymer ?
#
loop_
_entity_poly.entity_id
_entity_poly.type
_entity_poly.pdbx_seq_one_letter_code
_entity_poly.pdbx_strand_id
1 'polypeptide(L)'
;MKRLSLSILLAVGLLAGSAFVIPQYIADLYLNTLMGQPYEFMFDDQGETLDMGYTSLGQFEAGFSGIFLYSGIKEAMEQYAWPENEEYIDFHNLEVFSEMAEMDAFSDGKVELISWLEDDFLHYNPAFVRWGFTYMIPAPDEQLDEYTYQEIYDVVGARFVRLLAETHELLEREGKDEEANNYQTGMNSGSFDAYNFIDARQDLLADLDYDYATSNNTDSPFTPGMAYTWWIRRTLDGSEEALWEGISDILKTYDPGFWERL
;
A
#
# COMPACT_ATOMS: atom_id res chain seq x y z
N MET A 1 17.78 -7.34 35.68
CA MET A 1 17.11 -6.59 34.60
C MET A 1 16.01 -5.74 35.21
N LYS A 2 16.19 -4.42 35.24
CA LYS A 2 15.21 -3.48 35.81
C LYS A 2 14.21 -3.13 34.72
N ARG A 3 12.93 -3.44 34.96
CA ARG A 3 11.81 -2.89 34.19
C ARG A 3 11.78 -1.38 34.43
N LEU A 4 11.99 -0.60 33.37
CA LEU A 4 11.66 0.83 33.38
C LEU A 4 10.14 0.94 33.27
N SER A 5 9.54 1.60 34.25
CA SER A 5 8.11 1.82 34.37
C SER A 5 7.63 2.88 33.36
N LEU A 6 6.71 2.46 32.51
CA LEU A 6 5.95 3.25 31.53
C LEU A 6 4.97 4.22 32.22
N SER A 7 5.47 5.20 32.99
CA SER A 7 4.63 6.10 33.79
C SER A 7 5.05 7.57 33.79
N ILE A 8 5.88 8.01 32.83
CA ILE A 8 6.28 9.43 32.68
C ILE A 8 6.27 9.86 31.20
N LEU A 9 5.20 9.52 30.46
CA LEU A 9 4.95 10.04 29.11
C LEU A 9 3.47 10.43 28.92
N LEU A 10 2.91 11.02 29.98
CA LEU A 10 1.53 11.51 30.04
C LEU A 10 1.50 12.80 30.86
N ALA A 11 2.09 13.89 30.32
CA ALA A 11 2.01 15.21 30.97
C ALA A 11 2.29 16.47 30.11
N VAL A 12 2.46 16.41 28.77
CA VAL A 12 2.74 17.65 27.96
C VAL A 12 1.99 17.73 26.60
N GLY A 13 0.92 16.98 26.38
CA GLY A 13 0.19 16.99 25.08
C GLY A 13 -1.17 17.68 25.07
N LEU A 14 -1.51 18.45 26.11
CA LEU A 14 -2.82 19.11 26.22
C LEU A 14 -2.65 20.61 26.01
N LEU A 15 -3.31 21.10 24.95
CA LEU A 15 -3.56 22.49 24.56
C LEU A 15 -2.61 23.05 23.47
N ALA A 16 -3.19 23.15 22.26
CA ALA A 16 -2.76 23.92 21.09
C ALA A 16 -1.61 23.36 20.23
N GLY A 17 -1.98 22.89 19.03
CA GLY A 17 -1.14 23.01 17.83
C GLY A 17 0.20 22.27 17.85
N SER A 18 0.27 21.07 18.42
CA SER A 18 1.40 20.19 18.14
C SER A 18 1.24 19.67 16.72
N ALA A 19 1.98 20.27 15.79
CA ALA A 19 2.44 19.54 14.62
C ALA A 19 3.01 18.22 15.16
N PHE A 20 2.34 17.12 14.87
CA PHE A 20 2.92 15.81 15.05
C PHE A 20 4.14 15.84 14.13
N VAL A 21 5.31 16.02 14.73
CA VAL A 21 6.57 15.87 14.02
C VAL A 21 6.54 14.42 13.58
N ILE A 22 6.34 14.17 12.28
CA ILE A 22 6.71 12.90 11.67
C ILE A 22 8.10 12.65 12.23
N PRO A 23 8.29 11.62 13.08
CA PRO A 23 9.57 11.44 13.72
C PRO A 23 10.62 11.42 12.61
N GLN A 24 11.71 12.20 12.76
CA GLN A 24 12.76 12.32 11.73
C GLN A 24 13.19 10.97 11.15
N TYR A 25 13.08 9.90 11.95
CA TYR A 25 13.32 8.53 11.50
C TYR A 25 12.46 8.12 10.31
N ILE A 26 11.19 8.51 10.15
CA ILE A 26 10.35 8.09 9.01
C ILE A 26 10.91 8.66 7.69
N ALA A 27 11.37 9.91 7.67
CA ALA A 27 12.06 10.47 6.51
C ALA A 27 13.37 9.72 6.21
N ASP A 28 14.13 9.38 7.25
CA ASP A 28 15.35 8.57 7.11
C ASP A 28 15.03 7.13 6.66
N LEU A 29 13.86 6.58 7.01
CA LEU A 29 13.35 5.29 6.52
C LEU A 29 13.19 5.40 5.01
N TYR A 30 12.45 6.38 4.48
CA TYR A 30 12.22 6.54 3.04
C TYR A 30 13.51 6.66 2.23
N LEU A 31 14.49 7.43 2.71
CA LEU A 31 15.80 7.58 2.06
C LEU A 31 16.56 6.25 1.95
N ASN A 32 16.62 5.46 3.02
CA ASN A 32 17.32 4.17 2.98
C ASN A 32 16.54 3.08 2.22
N THR A 33 15.22 3.18 2.25
CA THR A 33 14.24 2.27 1.66
C THR A 33 14.27 2.31 0.13
N LEU A 34 14.00 3.48 -0.46
CA LEU A 34 13.84 3.62 -1.91
C LEU A 34 15.19 3.57 -2.63
N MET A 35 16.26 4.04 -1.98
CA MET A 35 17.61 4.05 -2.57
C MET A 35 18.42 2.79 -2.28
N GLY A 36 17.92 1.89 -1.42
CA GLY A 36 18.64 0.74 -0.88
C GLY A 36 18.98 -0.28 -1.94
N GLN A 37 17.96 -0.92 -2.51
CA GLN A 37 17.92 -1.73 -3.76
C GLN A 37 16.46 -2.21 -3.94
N PRO A 38 15.56 -1.41 -4.52
CA PRO A 38 14.20 -1.88 -4.74
C PRO A 38 14.19 -3.06 -5.71
N TYR A 39 13.24 -3.96 -5.54
CA TYR A 39 13.06 -5.08 -6.46
C TYR A 39 12.66 -4.53 -7.84
N GLU A 40 13.57 -4.63 -8.82
CA GLU A 40 13.46 -3.98 -10.13
C GLU A 40 12.18 -4.34 -10.91
N PHE A 41 11.65 -5.54 -10.68
CA PHE A 41 10.43 -6.06 -11.33
C PHE A 41 9.13 -5.35 -10.90
N MET A 42 9.22 -4.37 -10.00
CA MET A 42 8.06 -3.61 -9.51
C MET A 42 7.75 -2.35 -10.31
N PHE A 43 8.70 -1.86 -11.10
CA PHE A 43 8.60 -0.58 -11.78
C PHE A 43 8.70 -0.76 -13.29
N ASP A 44 7.86 -0.05 -14.03
CA ASP A 44 7.97 0.04 -15.48
C ASP A 44 9.08 1.02 -15.87
N ASP A 45 10.06 0.56 -16.66
CA ASP A 45 11.21 1.32 -17.12
C ASP A 45 11.06 1.90 -18.54
N GLN A 46 9.90 1.72 -19.18
CA GLN A 46 9.66 2.18 -20.55
C GLN A 46 9.24 3.66 -20.64
N GLY A 47 8.88 4.27 -19.51
CA GLY A 47 8.37 5.63 -19.41
C GLY A 47 9.36 6.67 -18.89
N GLU A 48 8.82 7.72 -18.30
CA GLU A 48 9.59 8.65 -17.47
C GLU A 48 10.07 7.92 -16.20
N THR A 49 11.31 8.15 -15.81
CA THR A 49 11.90 7.56 -14.61
C THR A 49 12.62 8.63 -13.78
N LEU A 50 12.78 8.35 -12.49
CA LEU A 50 13.53 9.16 -11.54
C LEU A 50 14.76 8.39 -11.08
N ASP A 51 15.95 8.97 -11.25
CA ASP A 51 17.20 8.36 -10.84
C ASP A 51 17.50 8.73 -9.38
N MET A 52 17.27 7.82 -8.44
CA MET A 52 17.46 8.04 -7.00
C MET A 52 18.57 7.15 -6.47
N GLY A 53 19.71 7.74 -6.11
CA GLY A 53 20.89 7.00 -5.66
C GLY A 53 21.40 5.97 -6.69
N TYR A 54 21.15 4.68 -6.45
CA TYR A 54 21.60 3.56 -7.30
C TYR A 54 20.47 2.89 -8.10
N THR A 55 19.27 3.46 -8.09
CA THR A 55 18.09 2.90 -8.74
C THR A 55 17.43 3.91 -9.67
N SER A 56 16.66 3.43 -10.64
CA SER A 56 15.79 4.25 -11.48
C SER A 56 14.36 3.79 -11.24
N LEU A 57 13.51 4.69 -10.75
CA LEU A 57 12.11 4.40 -10.45
C LEU A 57 11.22 4.95 -11.56
N GLY A 58 10.56 4.05 -12.28
CA GLY A 58 9.44 4.43 -13.14
C GLY A 58 8.10 4.16 -12.47
N GLN A 59 7.08 3.87 -13.27
CA GLN A 59 5.71 3.68 -12.78
C GLN A 59 5.60 2.44 -11.88
N PHE A 60 5.00 2.56 -10.70
CA PHE A 60 4.83 1.42 -9.79
C PHE A 60 3.71 0.47 -10.25
N GLU A 61 4.04 -0.82 -10.39
CA GLU A 61 3.15 -1.86 -10.92
C GLU A 61 3.00 -3.08 -9.99
N ALA A 62 3.63 -3.13 -8.81
CA ALA A 62 3.66 -4.34 -7.96
C ALA A 62 2.46 -4.52 -7.00
N GLY A 63 1.51 -3.58 -7.01
CA GLY A 63 0.35 -3.63 -6.11
C GLY A 63 0.71 -3.43 -4.62
N PHE A 64 -0.26 -3.68 -3.73
CA PHE A 64 -0.06 -3.46 -2.28
C PHE A 64 1.03 -4.33 -1.65
N SER A 65 1.17 -5.59 -2.07
CA SER A 65 2.25 -6.45 -1.55
C SER A 65 3.63 -5.91 -1.93
N GLY A 66 3.76 -5.26 -3.09
CA GLY A 66 4.93 -4.49 -3.50
C GLY A 66 5.34 -3.44 -2.47
N ILE A 67 4.36 -2.70 -1.93
CA ILE A 67 4.59 -1.64 -0.95
C ILE A 67 5.14 -2.21 0.37
N PHE A 68 4.65 -3.35 0.85
CA PHE A 68 5.07 -3.88 2.15
C PHE A 68 6.35 -4.72 2.09
N LEU A 69 6.48 -5.53 1.05
CA LEU A 69 7.52 -6.56 0.99
C LEU A 69 8.75 -6.14 0.20
N TYR A 70 8.60 -5.22 -0.75
CA TYR A 70 9.64 -4.98 -1.75
C TYR A 70 10.07 -3.52 -1.84
N SER A 71 9.38 -2.61 -1.14
CA SER A 71 9.70 -1.18 -1.14
C SER A 71 10.97 -0.82 -0.39
N GLY A 72 11.46 -1.69 0.50
CA GLY A 72 12.53 -1.40 1.47
C GLY A 72 12.02 -0.90 2.84
N ILE A 73 10.71 -0.59 2.96
CA ILE A 73 10.14 0.06 4.15
C ILE A 73 10.27 -0.88 5.35
N LYS A 74 9.99 -2.16 5.12
CA LYS A 74 10.10 -3.21 6.12
C LYS A 74 11.53 -3.27 6.67
N GLU A 75 12.52 -3.39 5.81
CA GLU A 75 13.94 -3.47 6.18
C GLU A 75 14.38 -2.25 6.97
N ALA A 76 13.96 -1.05 6.55
CA ALA A 76 14.27 0.18 7.24
C ALA A 76 13.61 0.20 8.64
N MET A 77 12.34 -0.21 8.75
CA MET A 77 11.65 -0.30 10.03
C MET A 77 12.30 -1.33 10.95
N GLU A 78 12.76 -2.46 10.40
CA GLU A 78 13.47 -3.51 11.15
C GLU A 78 14.80 -3.01 11.69
N GLN A 79 15.57 -2.28 10.89
CA GLN A 79 16.83 -1.66 11.36
C GLN A 79 16.60 -0.68 12.51
N TYR A 80 15.47 0.03 12.50
CA TYR A 80 15.12 0.97 13.54
C TYR A 80 14.58 0.29 14.82
N ALA A 81 13.61 -0.62 14.66
CA ALA A 81 12.94 -1.30 15.77
C ALA A 81 13.83 -2.38 16.40
N TRP A 82 14.61 -3.08 15.58
CA TRP A 82 15.40 -4.26 15.95
C TRP A 82 16.87 -4.15 15.51
N PRO A 83 17.61 -3.11 15.97
CA PRO A 83 18.99 -2.86 15.51
C PRO A 83 20.00 -3.96 15.87
N GLU A 84 19.67 -4.83 16.82
CA GLU A 84 20.51 -5.96 17.24
C GLU A 84 20.11 -7.28 16.55
N ASN A 85 19.05 -7.29 15.74
CA ASN A 85 18.58 -8.50 15.08
C ASN A 85 19.36 -8.70 13.76
N GLU A 86 20.53 -9.33 13.88
CA GLU A 86 21.33 -9.75 12.73
C GLU A 86 20.77 -11.02 12.04
N GLU A 87 19.76 -11.67 12.64
CA GLU A 87 19.14 -12.87 12.05
C GLU A 87 18.18 -12.50 10.92
N TYR A 88 18.15 -13.35 9.89
CA TYR A 88 17.25 -13.22 8.75
C TYR A 88 15.80 -13.23 9.25
N ILE A 89 15.14 -12.07 9.21
CA ILE A 89 13.71 -11.95 9.45
C ILE A 89 13.01 -12.48 8.20
N ASP A 90 12.00 -13.33 8.39
CA ASP A 90 11.19 -13.85 7.29
C ASP A 90 10.72 -12.68 6.42
N PHE A 91 10.94 -12.80 5.11
CA PHE A 91 10.53 -11.83 4.12
C PHE A 91 9.05 -11.44 4.26
N HIS A 92 8.19 -12.39 4.61
CA HIS A 92 6.76 -12.17 4.70
C HIS A 92 6.30 -11.68 6.06
N ASN A 93 7.16 -11.63 7.08
CA ASN A 93 6.76 -11.23 8.43
C ASN A 93 6.63 -9.69 8.53
N LEU A 94 5.43 -9.20 8.77
CA LEU A 94 5.07 -7.79 8.96
C LEU A 94 4.95 -7.38 10.44
N GLU A 95 5.44 -8.19 11.38
CA GLU A 95 5.42 -7.91 12.82
C GLU A 95 6.02 -6.53 13.14
N VAL A 96 7.08 -6.13 12.42
CA VAL A 96 7.71 -4.82 12.58
C VAL A 96 6.73 -3.66 12.36
N PHE A 97 5.80 -3.79 11.41
CA PHE A 97 4.79 -2.77 11.16
C PHE A 97 3.80 -2.69 12.32
N SER A 98 3.40 -3.85 12.86
CA SER A 98 2.49 -3.91 14.00
C SER A 98 3.12 -3.33 15.26
N GLU A 99 4.41 -3.59 15.50
CA GLU A 99 5.16 -3.00 16.61
C GLU A 99 5.27 -1.49 16.48
N MET A 100 5.63 -0.99 15.29
CA MET A 100 5.77 0.44 15.02
C MET A 100 4.44 1.20 15.14
N ALA A 101 3.33 0.56 14.76
CA ALA A 101 1.99 1.12 14.89
C ALA A 101 1.37 0.91 16.29
N GLU A 102 2.01 0.14 17.17
CA GLU A 102 1.47 -0.32 18.45
C GLU A 102 0.07 -0.98 18.32
N MET A 103 -0.18 -1.68 17.21
CA MET A 103 -1.43 -2.38 16.92
C MET A 103 -1.25 -3.44 15.83
N ASP A 104 -2.10 -4.46 15.81
CA ASP A 104 -2.02 -5.52 14.81
C ASP A 104 -2.29 -4.98 13.39
N ALA A 105 -1.46 -5.33 12.41
CA ALA A 105 -1.67 -4.97 11.00
C ALA A 105 -2.88 -5.69 10.38
N PHE A 106 -3.18 -6.90 10.86
CA PHE A 106 -4.29 -7.74 10.41
C PHE A 106 -5.31 -7.95 11.53
N SER A 107 -6.60 -7.96 11.18
CA SER A 107 -7.70 -8.06 12.15
C SER A 107 -7.85 -9.44 12.78
N ASP A 108 -7.23 -10.47 12.17
CA ASP A 108 -7.17 -11.84 12.67
C ASP A 108 -5.91 -12.12 13.52
N GLY A 109 -5.04 -11.12 13.71
CA GLY A 109 -3.80 -11.23 14.47
C GLY A 109 -2.69 -12.00 13.74
N LYS A 110 -2.83 -12.27 12.44
CA LYS A 110 -1.71 -12.74 11.62
C LYS A 110 -0.59 -11.71 11.64
N VAL A 111 0.63 -12.16 11.36
CA VAL A 111 1.79 -11.28 11.16
C VAL A 111 2.47 -11.51 9.82
N GLU A 112 2.13 -12.58 9.08
CA GLU A 112 2.76 -12.91 7.80
C GLU A 112 1.86 -12.56 6.60
N LEU A 113 2.46 -12.05 5.52
CA LEU A 113 1.80 -11.76 4.23
C LEU A 113 1.64 -13.02 3.34
N ILE A 114 1.64 -14.22 3.92
CA ILE A 114 1.50 -15.47 3.14
C ILE A 114 0.02 -15.81 2.99
N SER A 115 -0.56 -15.50 1.84
CA SER A 115 -1.92 -15.97 1.49
C SER A 115 -1.92 -17.20 0.58
N TRP A 116 -0.78 -17.59 -0.03
CA TRP A 116 -0.74 -18.63 -1.08
C TRP A 116 -1.01 -20.05 -0.56
N LEU A 117 -1.02 -20.25 0.76
CA LEU A 117 -1.21 -21.54 1.40
C LEU A 117 -2.62 -21.72 1.99
N GLU A 118 -3.42 -20.66 2.02
CA GLU A 118 -4.74 -20.67 2.65
C GLU A 118 -5.81 -20.31 1.63
N ASP A 119 -6.99 -20.93 1.73
CA ASP A 119 -8.16 -20.64 0.89
C ASP A 119 -8.79 -19.26 1.23
N ASP A 120 -8.00 -18.32 1.75
CA ASP A 120 -8.44 -17.05 2.31
C ASP A 120 -7.50 -15.89 1.92
N PHE A 121 -8.00 -14.65 2.00
CA PHE A 121 -7.21 -13.45 1.79
C PHE A 121 -6.88 -12.76 3.12
N LEU A 122 -5.88 -11.89 3.11
CA LEU A 122 -5.49 -11.15 4.32
C LEU A 122 -6.58 -10.16 4.73
N HIS A 123 -6.92 -10.11 6.01
CA HIS A 123 -7.91 -9.18 6.55
C HIS A 123 -7.22 -8.03 7.26
N TYR A 124 -7.15 -6.85 6.64
CA TYR A 124 -6.44 -5.71 7.22
C TYR A 124 -7.19 -5.12 8.43
N ASN A 125 -6.44 -4.63 9.41
CA ASN A 125 -7.01 -3.84 10.49
C ASN A 125 -7.26 -2.40 10.02
N PRO A 126 -8.52 -1.90 10.00
CA PRO A 126 -8.82 -0.54 9.54
C PRO A 126 -8.11 0.57 10.35
N ALA A 127 -7.79 0.33 11.61
CA ALA A 127 -7.03 1.29 12.42
C ALA A 127 -5.57 1.38 11.98
N PHE A 128 -4.96 0.24 11.66
CA PHE A 128 -3.60 0.17 11.13
C PHE A 128 -3.50 0.85 9.76
N VAL A 129 -4.48 0.63 8.89
CA VAL A 129 -4.57 1.31 7.59
C VAL A 129 -4.58 2.83 7.77
N ARG A 130 -5.46 3.36 8.64
CA ARG A 130 -5.54 4.80 8.91
C ARG A 130 -4.25 5.35 9.50
N TRP A 131 -3.60 4.59 10.39
CA TRP A 131 -2.28 4.94 10.92
C TRP A 131 -1.27 5.11 9.78
N GLY A 132 -1.22 4.16 8.83
CA GLY A 132 -0.34 4.24 7.67
C GLY A 132 -0.53 5.53 6.89
N PHE A 133 -1.74 5.82 6.43
CA PHE A 133 -2.01 7.06 5.68
C PHE A 133 -1.77 8.34 6.48
N THR A 134 -1.97 8.31 7.80
CA THR A 134 -1.73 9.49 8.65
C THR A 134 -0.25 9.84 8.76
N TYR A 135 0.64 8.85 8.79
CA TYR A 135 2.06 9.06 9.14
C TYR A 135 3.05 8.74 8.02
N MET A 136 2.60 8.09 6.95
CA MET A 136 3.44 7.62 5.84
C MET A 136 3.19 8.38 4.53
N ILE A 137 2.33 9.41 4.54
CA ILE A 137 2.19 10.33 3.40
C ILE A 137 2.97 11.61 3.71
N PRO A 138 4.11 11.86 3.03
CA PRO A 138 4.86 13.10 3.18
C PRO A 138 4.13 14.29 2.54
N ALA A 139 4.57 15.51 2.83
CA ALA A 139 4.05 16.69 2.15
C ALA A 139 4.59 16.78 0.70
N PRO A 140 3.82 17.30 -0.28
CA PRO A 140 4.24 17.36 -1.68
C PRO A 140 5.55 18.11 -1.96
N ASP A 141 5.88 19.11 -1.13
CA ASP A 141 7.08 19.94 -1.26
C ASP A 141 8.28 19.42 -0.45
N GLU A 142 8.10 18.38 0.36
CA GLU A 142 9.21 17.67 0.97
C GLU A 142 10.03 16.96 -0.11
N GLN A 143 11.34 16.82 0.15
CA GLN A 143 12.28 16.25 -0.81
C GLN A 143 12.81 14.89 -0.35
N LEU A 144 13.00 14.03 -1.33
CA LEU A 144 13.72 12.77 -1.24
C LEU A 144 14.78 12.75 -2.35
N ASP A 145 16.05 12.69 -1.95
CA ASP A 145 17.18 12.95 -2.85
C ASP A 145 17.07 14.34 -3.51
N GLU A 146 17.06 14.44 -4.84
CA GLU A 146 16.89 15.69 -5.57
C GLU A 146 15.44 15.97 -6.02
N TYR A 147 14.51 15.06 -5.75
CA TYR A 147 13.11 15.16 -6.18
C TYR A 147 12.17 15.54 -5.03
N THR A 148 11.11 16.27 -5.35
CA THR A 148 9.97 16.48 -4.45
C THR A 148 9.09 15.24 -4.42
N TYR A 149 8.34 15.04 -3.34
CA TYR A 149 7.35 13.97 -3.29
C TYR A 149 6.23 14.14 -4.32
N GLN A 150 5.94 15.38 -4.76
CA GLN A 150 5.06 15.60 -5.91
C GLN A 150 5.61 14.98 -7.19
N GLU A 151 6.90 15.23 -7.51
CA GLU A 151 7.53 14.63 -8.70
C GLU A 151 7.58 13.11 -8.59
N ILE A 152 7.88 12.56 -7.41
CA ILE A 152 7.84 11.12 -7.15
C ILE A 152 6.45 10.56 -7.35
N TYR A 153 5.41 11.22 -6.84
CA TYR A 153 4.03 10.80 -7.07
C TYR A 153 3.70 10.81 -8.56
N ASP A 154 4.01 11.89 -9.28
CA ASP A 154 3.64 12.07 -10.68
C ASP A 154 4.22 10.96 -11.57
N VAL A 155 5.46 10.53 -11.30
CA VAL A 155 6.14 9.48 -12.08
C VAL A 155 5.82 8.07 -11.56
N VAL A 156 5.90 7.86 -10.25
CA VAL A 156 5.88 6.52 -9.65
C VAL A 156 4.47 6.12 -9.20
N GLY A 157 3.77 7.01 -8.50
CA GLY A 157 2.55 6.68 -7.74
C GLY A 157 1.24 6.92 -8.46
N ALA A 158 1.18 7.90 -9.37
CA ALA A 158 -0.07 8.44 -9.92
C ALA A 158 -0.93 7.35 -10.56
N ARG A 159 -0.34 6.51 -11.40
CA ARG A 159 -1.06 5.41 -12.06
C ARG A 159 -1.68 4.43 -11.08
N PHE A 160 -0.91 3.97 -10.10
CA PHE A 160 -1.40 3.00 -9.10
C PHE A 160 -2.57 3.58 -8.28
N VAL A 161 -2.44 4.81 -7.81
CA VAL A 161 -3.46 5.47 -6.98
C VAL A 161 -4.72 5.78 -7.78
N ARG A 162 -4.58 6.32 -9.00
CA ARG A 162 -5.72 6.59 -9.88
C ARG A 162 -6.47 5.32 -10.26
N LEU A 163 -5.75 4.24 -10.58
CA LEU A 163 -6.36 2.95 -10.91
C LEU A 163 -7.20 2.40 -9.76
N LEU A 164 -6.69 2.47 -8.54
CA LEU A 164 -7.46 2.09 -7.35
C LEU A 164 -8.69 2.97 -7.20
N ALA A 165 -8.58 4.28 -7.42
CA ALA A 165 -9.74 5.16 -7.26
C ALA A 165 -10.82 4.94 -8.31
N GLU A 166 -10.46 4.79 -9.59
CA GLU A 166 -11.45 4.52 -10.64
C GLU A 166 -12.08 3.13 -10.48
N THR A 167 -11.32 2.12 -10.06
CA THR A 167 -11.89 0.79 -9.79
C THR A 167 -12.82 0.78 -8.58
N HIS A 168 -12.55 1.60 -7.55
CA HIS A 168 -13.46 1.82 -6.43
C HIS A 168 -14.79 2.42 -6.90
N GLU A 169 -14.75 3.53 -7.62
CA GLU A 169 -15.96 4.20 -8.12
C GLU A 169 -16.75 3.34 -9.11
N LEU A 170 -16.04 2.56 -9.94
CA LEU A 170 -16.66 1.56 -10.80
C LEU A 170 -17.46 0.55 -9.97
N LEU A 171 -16.86 -0.02 -8.91
CA LEU A 171 -17.55 -0.96 -8.02
C LEU A 171 -18.75 -0.33 -7.32
N GLU A 172 -18.62 0.90 -6.82
CA GLU A 172 -19.73 1.64 -6.21
C GLU A 172 -20.92 1.77 -7.18
N ARG A 173 -20.65 2.09 -8.45
CA ARG A 173 -21.69 2.22 -9.48
C ARG A 173 -22.35 0.88 -9.85
N GLU A 174 -21.56 -0.18 -9.94
CA GLU A 174 -22.04 -1.49 -10.42
C GLU A 174 -22.62 -2.38 -9.31
N GLY A 175 -22.55 -1.97 -8.04
CA GLY A 175 -23.10 -2.72 -6.91
C GLY A 175 -22.05 -3.59 -6.21
N LYS A 176 -21.07 -2.92 -5.62
CA LYS A 176 -19.96 -3.51 -4.86
C LYS A 176 -20.35 -4.64 -3.90
N ASP A 177 -21.41 -4.45 -3.10
CA ASP A 177 -21.86 -5.47 -2.14
C ASP A 177 -22.32 -6.77 -2.84
N GLU A 178 -22.96 -6.66 -4.00
CA GLU A 178 -23.36 -7.83 -4.79
C GLU A 178 -22.13 -8.56 -5.35
N GLU A 179 -21.16 -7.81 -5.88
CA GLU A 179 -19.90 -8.36 -6.40
C GLU A 179 -19.07 -9.03 -5.31
N ALA A 180 -19.00 -8.42 -4.12
CA ALA A 180 -18.35 -9.01 -2.95
C ALA A 180 -19.03 -10.32 -2.52
N ASN A 181 -20.36 -10.34 -2.47
CA ASN A 181 -21.11 -11.56 -2.15
C ASN A 181 -20.93 -12.66 -3.20
N ASN A 182 -20.89 -12.30 -4.49
CA ASN A 182 -20.63 -13.23 -5.59
C ASN A 182 -19.22 -13.83 -5.48
N TYR A 183 -18.23 -13.00 -5.20
CA TYR A 183 -16.85 -13.45 -4.97
C TYR A 183 -16.75 -14.41 -3.78
N GLN A 184 -17.32 -14.03 -2.62
CA GLN A 184 -17.31 -14.88 -1.41
C GLN A 184 -18.04 -16.21 -1.61
N THR A 185 -19.19 -16.18 -2.30
CA THR A 185 -19.93 -17.40 -2.66
C THR A 185 -19.09 -18.31 -3.55
N GLY A 186 -18.39 -17.70 -4.52
CA GLY A 186 -17.40 -18.37 -5.34
C GLY A 186 -16.34 -19.06 -4.50
N MET A 187 -15.59 -18.32 -3.68
CA MET A 187 -14.54 -18.84 -2.78
C MET A 187 -15.02 -20.03 -1.95
N ASN A 188 -16.23 -19.92 -1.36
CA ASN A 188 -16.81 -20.97 -0.52
C ASN A 188 -17.23 -22.25 -1.28
N SER A 189 -17.27 -22.22 -2.62
CA SER A 189 -17.67 -23.38 -3.44
C SER A 189 -16.58 -24.46 -3.59
N GLY A 190 -15.32 -24.11 -3.30
CA GLY A 190 -14.15 -25.00 -3.48
C GLY A 190 -13.73 -25.22 -4.94
N SER A 191 -14.39 -24.59 -5.92
CA SER A 191 -13.99 -24.58 -7.33
C SER A 191 -13.77 -23.16 -7.86
N PHE A 192 -13.51 -22.21 -6.97
CA PHE A 192 -13.30 -20.82 -7.35
C PHE A 192 -11.96 -20.63 -8.05
N ASP A 193 -11.99 -19.86 -9.12
CA ASP A 193 -10.79 -19.38 -9.79
C ASP A 193 -10.93 -17.87 -9.94
N ALA A 194 -10.07 -17.13 -9.23
CA ALA A 194 -10.08 -15.67 -9.24
C ALA A 194 -9.81 -15.11 -10.64
N TYR A 195 -9.04 -15.80 -11.48
CA TYR A 195 -8.81 -15.38 -12.86
C TYR A 195 -10.08 -15.49 -13.70
N ASN A 196 -10.84 -16.59 -13.58
CA ASN A 196 -12.11 -16.72 -14.28
C ASN A 196 -13.15 -15.70 -13.78
N PHE A 197 -13.10 -15.35 -12.49
CA PHE A 197 -13.94 -14.28 -11.94
C PHE A 197 -13.64 -12.93 -12.62
N ILE A 198 -12.35 -12.58 -12.73
CA ILE A 198 -11.89 -11.36 -13.41
C ILE A 198 -12.21 -11.39 -14.92
N ASP A 199 -11.96 -12.52 -15.58
CA ASP A 199 -12.18 -12.69 -17.03
C ASP A 199 -13.64 -12.43 -17.41
N ALA A 200 -14.58 -12.87 -16.57
CA ALA A 200 -16.00 -12.60 -16.75
C ALA A 200 -16.40 -11.12 -16.63
N ARG A 201 -15.47 -10.23 -16.22
CA ARG A 201 -15.68 -8.79 -16.03
C ARG A 201 -14.82 -7.95 -16.98
N GLN A 202 -14.15 -8.55 -17.97
CA GLN A 202 -13.31 -7.81 -18.92
C GLN A 202 -14.08 -6.70 -19.64
N ASP A 203 -15.32 -6.96 -20.06
CA ASP A 203 -16.17 -5.94 -20.72
C ASP A 203 -16.44 -4.74 -19.80
N LEU A 204 -16.56 -4.97 -18.48
CA LEU A 204 -16.78 -3.91 -17.50
C LEU A 204 -15.49 -3.10 -17.26
N LEU A 205 -14.35 -3.78 -17.27
CA LEU A 205 -13.03 -3.20 -17.01
C LEU A 205 -12.42 -2.54 -18.25
N ALA A 206 -12.99 -2.76 -19.44
CA ALA A 206 -12.46 -2.28 -20.71
C ALA A 206 -12.37 -0.75 -20.81
N ASP A 207 -13.19 -0.02 -20.03
CA ASP A 207 -13.18 1.44 -20.00
C ASP A 207 -12.07 2.03 -19.10
N LEU A 208 -11.39 1.20 -18.31
CA LEU A 208 -10.23 1.61 -17.51
C LEU A 208 -8.98 1.60 -18.40
N ASP A 209 -8.77 2.72 -19.11
CA ASP A 209 -7.69 2.94 -20.08
C ASP A 209 -6.32 3.11 -19.40
N TYR A 210 -5.86 2.07 -18.73
CA TYR A 210 -4.49 1.99 -18.20
C TYR A 210 -3.64 1.13 -19.11
N ASP A 211 -2.78 1.80 -19.88
CA ASP A 211 -1.70 1.12 -20.57
C ASP A 211 -0.75 0.54 -19.52
N TYR A 212 -0.58 -0.77 -19.51
CA TYR A 212 0.45 -1.45 -18.73
C TYR A 212 1.49 -1.92 -19.71
N ALA A 213 2.76 -1.63 -19.43
CA ALA A 213 3.83 -2.08 -20.29
C ALA A 213 3.78 -3.61 -20.33
N THR A 214 3.42 -4.19 -21.47
CA THR A 214 3.63 -5.62 -21.73
C THR A 214 5.11 -5.90 -21.98
N SER A 215 6.01 -5.10 -21.41
CA SER A 215 7.44 -5.26 -21.57
C SER A 215 7.82 -6.61 -20.98
N ASN A 216 8.85 -7.24 -21.55
CA ASN A 216 9.25 -8.61 -21.17
C ASN A 216 9.83 -8.70 -19.74
N ASN A 217 9.78 -7.62 -18.96
CA ASN A 217 10.44 -7.50 -17.66
C ASN A 217 9.47 -7.34 -16.48
N THR A 218 8.18 -7.02 -16.66
CA THR A 218 7.20 -7.06 -15.56
C THR A 218 6.36 -8.33 -15.67
N ASP A 219 6.74 -9.37 -14.93
CA ASP A 219 6.08 -10.69 -14.99
C ASP A 219 4.61 -10.65 -14.48
N SER A 220 4.19 -9.59 -13.78
CA SER A 220 2.83 -9.46 -13.25
C SER A 220 2.43 -8.01 -12.91
N PRO A 221 2.10 -7.15 -13.90
CA PRO A 221 1.67 -5.78 -13.61
C PRO A 221 0.34 -5.77 -12.86
N PHE A 222 0.16 -4.82 -11.94
CA PHE A 222 -1.08 -4.63 -11.20
C PHE A 222 -2.18 -4.11 -12.14
N THR A 223 -2.99 -5.03 -12.68
CA THR A 223 -4.01 -4.74 -13.69
C THR A 223 -5.31 -4.19 -13.09
N PRO A 224 -6.21 -3.62 -13.91
CA PRO A 224 -7.56 -3.26 -13.47
C PRO A 224 -8.33 -4.41 -12.83
N GLY A 225 -8.21 -5.64 -13.32
CA GLY A 225 -8.84 -6.82 -12.71
C GLY A 225 -8.30 -7.15 -11.32
N MET A 226 -6.99 -6.94 -11.11
CA MET A 226 -6.37 -7.10 -9.79
C MET A 226 -6.84 -6.01 -8.82
N ALA A 227 -6.90 -4.74 -9.26
CA ALA A 227 -7.42 -3.64 -8.45
C ALA A 227 -8.91 -3.84 -8.08
N TYR A 228 -9.72 -4.29 -9.05
CA TYR A 228 -11.14 -4.62 -8.85
C TYR A 228 -11.33 -5.72 -7.79
N THR A 229 -10.62 -6.85 -7.94
CA THR A 229 -10.69 -7.94 -6.95
C THR A 229 -10.06 -7.58 -5.61
N TRP A 230 -9.07 -6.69 -5.60
CA TRP A 230 -8.51 -6.16 -4.36
C TRP A 230 -9.58 -5.41 -3.57
N TRP A 231 -10.33 -4.49 -4.18
CA TRP A 231 -11.41 -3.77 -3.50
C TRP A 231 -12.51 -4.68 -2.99
N ILE A 232 -12.92 -5.67 -3.77
CA ILE A 232 -13.90 -6.69 -3.32
C ILE A 232 -13.44 -7.35 -2.02
N ARG A 233 -12.16 -7.72 -1.91
CA ARG A 233 -11.60 -8.33 -0.69
C ARG A 233 -11.62 -7.33 0.48
N ARG A 234 -11.43 -6.04 0.22
CA ARG A 234 -11.51 -4.97 1.24
C ARG A 234 -12.92 -4.71 1.71
N THR A 235 -13.91 -4.87 0.84
CA THR A 235 -15.32 -4.86 1.24
C THR A 235 -15.60 -6.03 2.19
N LEU A 236 -15.11 -7.23 1.87
CA LEU A 236 -15.34 -8.44 2.65
C LEU A 236 -14.63 -8.43 4.03
N ASP A 237 -13.42 -7.88 4.11
CA ASP A 237 -12.69 -7.77 5.39
C ASP A 237 -13.05 -6.51 6.20
N GLY A 238 -13.86 -5.60 5.64
CA GLY A 238 -14.31 -4.36 6.29
C GLY A 238 -13.25 -3.26 6.39
N SER A 239 -12.12 -3.38 5.70
CA SER A 239 -11.06 -2.36 5.68
C SER A 239 -11.20 -1.33 4.54
N GLU A 240 -12.17 -1.52 3.65
CA GLU A 240 -12.41 -0.66 2.51
C GLU A 240 -12.52 0.83 2.85
N GLU A 241 -13.37 1.21 3.80
CA GLU A 241 -13.61 2.62 4.15
C GLU A 241 -12.30 3.32 4.55
N ALA A 242 -11.48 2.67 5.38
CA ALA A 242 -10.19 3.19 5.80
C ALA A 242 -9.20 3.35 4.63
N LEU A 243 -9.23 2.42 3.67
CA LEU A 243 -8.39 2.49 2.48
C LEU A 243 -8.85 3.59 1.53
N TRP A 244 -10.17 3.73 1.36
CA TRP A 244 -10.75 4.77 0.51
C TRP A 244 -10.47 6.16 1.08
N GLU A 245 -10.60 6.35 2.39
CA GLU A 245 -10.19 7.57 3.09
C GLU A 245 -8.74 7.95 2.73
N GLY A 246 -7.81 7.01 2.87
CA GLY A 246 -6.40 7.23 2.57
C GLY A 246 -6.09 7.53 1.10
N ILE A 247 -6.66 6.75 0.18
CA ILE A 247 -6.50 6.97 -1.27
C ILE A 247 -7.08 8.33 -1.67
N SER A 248 -8.23 8.70 -1.13
CA SER A 248 -8.85 10.02 -1.34
C SER A 248 -7.93 11.14 -0.85
N ASP A 249 -7.27 10.96 0.29
CA ASP A 249 -6.38 11.97 0.84
C ASP A 249 -5.08 12.10 0.05
N ILE A 250 -4.53 10.99 -0.49
CA ILE A 250 -3.42 11.04 -1.45
C ILE A 250 -3.85 11.83 -2.70
N LEU A 251 -5.00 11.52 -3.28
CA LEU A 251 -5.49 12.21 -4.48
C LEU A 251 -5.74 13.70 -4.23
N LYS A 252 -6.39 14.08 -3.13
CA LYS A 252 -6.58 15.52 -2.80
C LYS A 252 -5.25 16.26 -2.60
N THR A 253 -4.23 15.55 -2.14
CA THR A 253 -2.91 16.13 -1.83
C THR A 253 -2.04 16.28 -3.07
N TYR A 254 -1.94 15.22 -3.87
CA TYR A 254 -1.01 15.13 -4.99
C TYR A 254 -1.66 15.30 -6.36
N ASP A 255 -2.96 15.01 -6.49
CA ASP A 255 -3.68 15.06 -7.76
C ASP A 255 -5.12 15.59 -7.62
N PRO A 256 -5.27 16.83 -7.09
CA PRO A 256 -6.59 17.41 -6.85
C PRO A 256 -7.40 17.55 -8.15
N GLY A 257 -6.72 17.74 -9.29
CA GLY A 257 -7.36 17.83 -10.58
C GLY A 257 -8.04 16.52 -11.00
N PHE A 258 -7.39 15.36 -10.77
CA PHE A 258 -8.03 14.06 -10.99
C PHE A 258 -9.17 13.83 -10.00
N TRP A 259 -8.93 14.09 -8.71
CA TRP A 259 -9.94 13.95 -7.66
C TRP A 259 -11.25 14.70 -7.97
N GLU A 260 -11.17 15.93 -8.50
CA GLU A 260 -12.34 16.74 -8.85
C GLU A 260 -13.15 16.19 -10.04
N ARG A 261 -12.60 15.28 -10.84
CA ARG A 261 -13.25 14.68 -12.02
C ARG A 261 -13.80 13.28 -11.76
N LEU A 262 -13.37 12.66 -10.68
CA LEU A 262 -13.80 11.34 -10.25
C LEU A 262 -15.29 11.38 -9.85
#